data_AF-A0A059CUW4-F1
#
_entry.id   AF-A0A059CUW4-F1
#
_cell.length_a   1.000
_cell.length_b   1.000
_cell.length_c   1.000
_cell.angle_alpha   90.00
_cell.angle_beta   90.00
_cell.angle_gamma   90.00
#
_symmetry.space_group_name_H-M   'P 1'
#
loop_
_entity.id
_entity.type
_entity.pdbx_description
1 polymer ?
#
loop_
_entity_poly.entity_id
_entity_poly.type
_entity_poly.pdbx_seq_one_letter_code
_entity_poly.pdbx_strand_id
1 'polypeptide(L)'
;MPLGFLFRLPAPLSFLVFPISPSPSLRPLLSSAAEESNRGEPSRMVEKSSGRKEEVVTREYTINLHKRLHSCTFKKKAPKAIKEIRKFAQKAMGTTDVRVDVKLNKHIWSRGIRSVPRRIRVRIARKRNEDEDAKEELYSLVTVAEIPPEGIKGMGTKIIEDDDE
;
A
#
# COMPACT_ATOMS: atom_id res chain seq x y z
N MET A 1 -8.45 19.32 -65.34
CA MET A 1 -7.53 18.75 -66.35
C MET A 1 -6.52 19.84 -66.74
N PRO A 2 -5.30 19.52 -67.24
CA PRO A 2 -4.73 18.17 -67.49
C PRO A 2 -3.34 17.90 -66.84
N LEU A 3 -2.97 16.60 -66.76
CA LEU A 3 -1.65 15.94 -67.04
C LEU A 3 -0.33 16.59 -66.53
N GLY A 4 0.72 15.93 -66.02
CA GLY A 4 1.17 14.52 -65.87
C GLY A 4 2.51 14.52 -65.11
N PHE A 5 3.44 13.54 -65.09
CA PHE A 5 3.48 12.13 -65.54
C PHE A 5 4.70 11.47 -64.81
N LEU A 6 4.52 10.51 -63.88
CA LEU A 6 4.68 9.05 -64.06
C LEU A 6 6.14 8.48 -63.98
N PHE A 7 6.34 7.45 -63.11
CA PHE A 7 7.44 6.43 -63.08
C PHE A 7 8.85 6.89 -62.59
N ARG A 8 9.75 6.04 -62.02
CA ARG A 8 9.94 4.57 -62.10
C ARG A 8 10.68 3.96 -60.88
N LEU A 9 10.28 2.76 -60.41
CA LEU A 9 11.07 1.84 -59.54
C LEU A 9 11.96 0.90 -60.38
N PRO A 10 13.05 0.31 -59.82
CA PRO A 10 13.00 -1.14 -59.53
C PRO A 10 13.84 -1.66 -58.33
N ALA A 11 13.52 -2.89 -57.88
CA ALA A 11 14.30 -3.76 -56.96
C ALA A 11 15.31 -4.64 -57.79
N PRO A 12 15.65 -5.92 -57.49
CA PRO A 12 15.68 -6.78 -56.27
C PRO A 12 17.10 -7.39 -56.02
N LEU A 13 17.38 -8.31 -55.07
CA LEU A 13 17.36 -9.80 -55.14
C LEU A 13 18.10 -10.30 -53.84
N SER A 14 17.67 -11.19 -52.94
CA SER A 14 17.20 -12.61 -52.97
C SER A 14 18.31 -13.70 -53.02
N PHE A 15 18.00 -14.90 -52.50
CA PHE A 15 18.77 -16.20 -52.48
C PHE A 15 19.83 -16.39 -51.35
N LEU A 16 20.04 -17.57 -50.73
CA LEU A 16 19.25 -18.81 -50.50
C LEU A 16 19.97 -19.77 -49.49
N VAL A 17 19.23 -20.72 -48.88
CA VAL A 17 19.56 -22.15 -48.54
C VAL A 17 20.87 -22.49 -47.77
N PHE A 18 20.85 -23.04 -46.54
CA PHE A 18 20.52 -24.43 -46.06
C PHE A 18 21.79 -25.35 -45.94
N PRO A 19 21.68 -26.58 -45.39
CA PRO A 19 22.11 -27.01 -44.04
C PRO A 19 23.50 -27.71 -43.98
N ILE A 20 23.87 -28.31 -42.83
CA ILE A 20 24.39 -29.70 -42.67
C ILE A 20 24.89 -29.94 -41.22
N SER A 21 24.47 -31.05 -40.59
CA SER A 21 25.06 -31.57 -39.34
C SER A 21 26.30 -32.43 -39.61
N PRO A 22 27.14 -32.67 -38.59
CA PRO A 22 27.27 -34.08 -38.19
C PRO A 22 27.32 -34.33 -36.68
N SER A 23 26.69 -35.45 -36.29
CA SER A 23 26.88 -36.17 -35.01
C SER A 23 28.07 -37.17 -35.15
N PRO A 24 28.28 -38.13 -34.24
CA PRO A 24 28.51 -38.08 -32.79
C PRO A 24 29.83 -38.82 -32.38
N SER A 25 30.27 -38.72 -31.12
CA SER A 25 31.22 -39.72 -30.56
C SER A 25 31.05 -40.01 -29.05
N LEU A 26 30.65 -41.28 -28.79
CA LEU A 26 31.03 -42.19 -27.69
C LEU A 26 30.81 -41.83 -26.20
N ARG A 27 29.97 -42.68 -25.56
CA ARG A 27 29.86 -42.94 -24.10
C ARG A 27 31.01 -43.86 -23.63
N PRO A 28 31.31 -44.09 -22.33
CA PRO A 28 30.43 -44.68 -21.30
C PRO A 28 30.36 -43.85 -19.99
N LEU A 29 29.31 -43.89 -19.15
CA LEU A 29 28.67 -44.97 -18.38
C LEU A 29 29.46 -45.53 -17.17
N LEU A 30 28.95 -45.18 -15.98
CA LEU A 30 28.81 -46.00 -14.77
C LEU A 30 29.97 -46.12 -13.75
N SER A 31 29.80 -45.48 -12.58
CA SER A 31 30.00 -46.13 -11.26
C SER A 31 29.31 -45.36 -10.13
N SER A 32 28.57 -46.10 -9.28
CA SER A 32 28.34 -45.93 -7.82
C SER A 32 28.33 -44.51 -7.22
N ALA A 33 27.19 -43.94 -6.78
CA ALA A 33 26.36 -44.25 -5.58
C ALA A 33 26.92 -43.70 -4.24
N ALA A 34 26.00 -43.16 -3.41
CA ALA A 34 26.20 -42.40 -2.14
C ALA A 34 26.96 -41.05 -2.32
N GLU A 35 26.56 -39.91 -1.76
CA GLU A 35 26.02 -39.70 -0.42
C GLU A 35 25.07 -38.47 -0.36
N GLU A 36 24.11 -38.46 0.55
CA GLU A 36 23.03 -37.47 0.63
C GLU A 36 22.93 -36.87 2.05
N SER A 37 23.24 -35.58 2.23
CA SER A 37 22.80 -34.81 3.41
C SER A 37 22.81 -33.29 3.17
N ASN A 38 21.98 -32.57 3.94
CA ASN A 38 21.87 -31.11 4.01
C ASN A 38 21.38 -30.36 2.75
N ARG A 39 20.13 -30.64 2.36
CA ARG A 39 19.22 -29.55 1.90
C ARG A 39 18.27 -29.21 3.05
N GLY A 40 18.54 -28.10 3.73
CA GLY A 40 17.73 -27.65 4.87
C GLY A 40 16.31 -27.28 4.46
N GLU A 41 15.32 -27.76 5.21
CA GLU A 41 13.91 -27.42 5.01
C GLU A 41 13.67 -25.92 5.27
N PRO A 42 12.88 -25.21 4.44
CA PRO A 42 12.43 -23.87 4.77
C PRO A 42 11.47 -23.95 5.97
N SER A 43 11.80 -23.20 7.02
CA SER A 43 11.08 -23.17 8.29
C SER A 43 9.59 -22.87 8.11
N ARG A 44 8.75 -23.69 8.77
CA ARG A 44 7.28 -23.54 8.78
C ARG A 44 6.86 -22.12 9.13
N MET A 45 6.12 -21.47 8.25
CA MET A 45 5.48 -20.18 8.56
C MET A 45 4.41 -20.41 9.63
N VAL A 46 4.58 -19.80 10.80
CA VAL A 46 3.54 -19.77 11.83
C VAL A 46 2.48 -18.76 11.39
N GLU A 47 1.39 -19.25 10.81
CA GLU A 47 0.22 -18.42 10.52
C GLU A 47 -0.38 -17.93 11.85
N LYS A 48 -0.12 -16.67 12.17
CA LYS A 48 -0.73 -16.01 13.32
C LYS A 48 -2.20 -15.74 13.00
N SER A 49 -3.08 -16.62 13.47
CA SER A 49 -4.53 -16.53 13.34
C SER A 49 -5.06 -15.19 13.85
N SER A 50 -5.33 -14.29 12.90
CA SER A 50 -5.82 -12.93 13.16
C SER A 50 -7.35 -12.93 13.29
N GLY A 51 -7.84 -13.61 14.34
CA GLY A 51 -9.27 -13.64 14.69
C GLY A 51 -9.82 -12.26 15.07
N ARG A 52 -11.12 -12.05 14.82
CA ARG A 52 -11.90 -10.80 14.98
C ARG A 52 -11.54 -9.67 13.99
N LYS A 53 -11.71 -9.94 12.69
CA LYS A 53 -11.65 -8.91 11.63
C LYS A 53 -12.98 -8.19 11.36
N GLU A 54 -14.10 -8.69 11.85
CA GLU A 54 -15.46 -8.24 11.46
C GLU A 54 -16.16 -7.26 12.43
N GLU A 55 -15.62 -7.09 13.64
CA GLU A 55 -16.27 -6.28 14.68
C GLU A 55 -16.24 -4.77 14.34
N VAL A 56 -17.36 -4.07 14.51
CA VAL A 56 -17.38 -2.60 14.47
C VAL A 56 -16.61 -2.13 15.70
N VAL A 57 -15.52 -1.38 15.51
CA VAL A 57 -14.71 -0.90 16.64
C VAL A 57 -14.26 0.53 16.38
N THR A 58 -14.38 1.37 17.40
CA THR A 58 -13.83 2.72 17.38
C THR A 58 -12.72 2.87 18.42
N ARG A 59 -11.66 3.57 18.02
CA ARG A 59 -10.42 3.68 18.80
C ARG A 59 -9.81 5.06 18.67
N GLU A 60 -9.41 5.65 19.79
CA GLU A 60 -8.61 6.86 19.82
C GLU A 60 -7.12 6.53 19.80
N TYR A 61 -6.43 7.14 18.85
CA TYR A 61 -4.98 7.03 18.68
C TYR A 61 -4.31 8.40 18.74
N THR A 62 -3.12 8.46 19.34
CA THR A 62 -2.26 9.65 19.26
C THR A 62 -1.21 9.47 18.17
N ILE A 63 -1.40 10.13 17.02
CA ILE A 63 -0.47 10.05 15.88
C ILE A 63 0.68 11.05 16.06
N ASN A 64 1.92 10.56 16.10
CA ASN A 64 3.11 11.39 16.05
C ASN A 64 3.46 11.73 14.58
N LEU A 65 3.02 12.91 14.12
CA LEU A 65 3.31 13.40 12.77
C LEU A 65 4.74 13.95 12.65
N HIS A 66 5.33 14.47 13.72
CA HIS A 66 6.70 14.99 13.69
C HIS A 66 7.71 13.91 13.21
N LYS A 67 7.64 12.69 13.77
CA LYS A 67 8.49 11.57 13.33
C LYS A 67 8.25 11.16 11.87
N ARG A 68 6.99 11.21 11.38
CA ARG A 68 6.64 10.81 10.00
C ARG A 68 6.99 11.86 8.94
N LEU A 69 7.09 13.12 9.35
CA LEU A 69 7.30 14.28 8.47
C LEU A 69 8.70 14.90 8.59
N HIS A 70 9.63 14.26 9.32
CA HIS A 70 10.97 14.81 9.56
C HIS A 70 11.74 15.07 8.23
N SER A 71 11.66 14.14 7.28
CA SER A 71 12.41 14.17 6.01
C SER A 71 11.67 14.80 4.82
N CYS A 72 10.57 15.53 5.04
CA CYS A 72 9.76 16.06 3.92
C CYS A 72 9.95 17.55 3.64
N THR A 73 10.00 17.89 2.34
CA THR A 73 10.02 19.26 1.86
C THR A 73 8.80 20.04 2.36
N PHE A 74 9.00 21.27 2.82
CA PHE A 74 7.93 22.09 3.43
C PHE A 74 6.70 22.28 2.52
N LYS A 75 6.88 22.42 1.21
CA LYS A 75 5.78 22.52 0.22
C LYS A 75 4.91 21.26 0.12
N LYS A 76 5.34 20.11 0.66
CA LYS A 76 4.61 18.83 0.62
C LYS A 76 4.24 18.31 2.00
N LYS A 77 4.42 19.10 3.07
CA LYS A 77 4.34 18.62 4.47
C LYS A 77 2.91 18.33 4.93
N ALA A 78 1.96 19.26 4.76
CA ALA A 78 0.53 19.00 5.00
C ALA A 78 -0.07 17.87 4.13
N PRO A 79 0.10 17.83 2.80
CA PRO A 79 -0.43 16.72 2.01
C PRO A 79 0.25 15.37 2.29
N LYS A 80 1.55 15.35 2.68
CA LYS A 80 2.19 14.12 3.18
C LYS A 80 1.61 13.70 4.54
N ALA A 81 1.24 14.63 5.42
CA ALA A 81 0.61 14.32 6.70
C ALA A 81 -0.70 13.52 6.52
N ILE A 82 -1.57 13.97 5.62
CA ILE A 82 -2.83 13.28 5.31
C ILE A 82 -2.57 11.87 4.75
N LYS A 83 -1.62 11.72 3.83
CA LYS A 83 -1.22 10.39 3.32
C LYS A 83 -0.68 9.48 4.43
N GLU A 84 0.09 10.00 5.36
CA GLU A 84 0.63 9.25 6.51
C GLU A 84 -0.43 8.90 7.56
N ILE A 85 -1.51 9.68 7.67
CA ILE A 85 -2.69 9.35 8.49
C ILE A 85 -3.51 8.24 7.82
N ARG A 86 -3.76 8.31 6.51
CA ARG A 86 -4.44 7.23 5.77
C ARG A 86 -3.69 5.89 5.91
N LYS A 87 -2.38 5.90 5.67
CA LYS A 87 -1.50 4.73 5.93
C LYS A 87 -1.52 4.24 7.37
N PHE A 88 -1.81 5.10 8.35
CA PHE A 88 -1.93 4.69 9.74
C PHE A 88 -3.24 3.96 10.00
N ALA A 89 -4.37 4.54 9.54
CA ALA A 89 -5.68 3.90 9.67
C ALA A 89 -5.74 2.54 8.96
N GLN A 90 -5.25 2.46 7.72
CA GLN A 90 -5.12 1.21 6.96
C GLN A 90 -4.31 0.14 7.72
N LYS A 91 -3.21 0.52 8.38
CA LYS A 91 -2.40 -0.41 9.19
C LYS A 91 -3.01 -0.76 10.55
N ALA A 92 -3.83 0.11 11.13
CA ALA A 92 -4.42 -0.08 12.45
C ALA A 92 -5.74 -0.88 12.41
N MET A 93 -6.55 -0.67 11.36
CA MET A 93 -7.87 -1.31 11.19
C MET A 93 -7.91 -2.40 10.11
N GLY A 94 -6.92 -2.44 9.20
CA GLY A 94 -6.82 -3.44 8.14
C GLY A 94 -7.71 -3.20 6.91
N THR A 95 -8.46 -2.09 6.84
CA THR A 95 -9.29 -1.73 5.67
C THR A 95 -8.46 -1.01 4.61
N THR A 96 -8.77 -1.17 3.31
CA THR A 96 -8.15 -0.34 2.27
C THR A 96 -8.95 0.94 1.99
N ASP A 97 -10.28 0.93 2.16
CA ASP A 97 -11.03 2.19 2.22
C ASP A 97 -10.80 2.92 3.56
N VAL A 98 -10.40 4.19 3.45
CA VAL A 98 -10.12 5.10 4.56
C VAL A 98 -10.62 6.50 4.21
N ARG A 99 -11.79 6.84 4.77
CA ARG A 99 -12.47 8.11 4.60
C ARG A 99 -11.95 9.10 5.66
N VAL A 100 -11.39 10.23 5.22
CA VAL A 100 -10.82 11.26 6.10
C VAL A 100 -11.82 12.40 6.24
N ASP A 101 -12.26 12.69 7.46
CA ASP A 101 -13.24 13.73 7.73
C ASP A 101 -12.71 15.16 7.43
N VAL A 102 -13.64 16.04 7.08
CA VAL A 102 -13.40 17.45 6.78
C VAL A 102 -12.88 18.20 8.01
N LYS A 103 -13.33 17.89 9.24
CA LYS A 103 -12.80 18.53 10.45
C LYS A 103 -11.31 18.19 10.64
N LEU A 104 -10.91 16.95 10.35
CA LEU A 104 -9.51 16.53 10.41
C LEU A 104 -8.66 17.19 9.33
N ASN A 105 -9.18 17.29 8.11
CA ASN A 105 -8.52 18.04 7.05
C ASN A 105 -8.31 19.52 7.46
N LYS A 106 -9.37 20.21 7.91
CA LYS A 106 -9.30 21.60 8.40
C LYS A 106 -8.27 21.75 9.54
N HIS A 107 -8.25 20.85 10.51
CA HIS A 107 -7.29 20.91 11.62
C HIS A 107 -5.82 20.78 11.14
N ILE A 108 -5.53 19.88 10.20
CA ILE A 108 -4.18 19.70 9.62
C ILE A 108 -3.73 20.94 8.83
N TRP A 109 -4.63 21.56 8.07
CA TRP A 109 -4.33 22.73 7.24
C TRP A 109 -4.41 24.08 7.96
N SER A 110 -4.99 24.13 9.17
CA SER A 110 -5.21 25.35 9.98
C SER A 110 -3.98 26.26 10.13
N ARG A 111 -2.78 25.67 10.24
CA ARG A 111 -1.50 26.36 10.43
C ARG A 111 -0.69 26.51 9.12
N GLY A 112 -1.31 26.22 7.99
CA GLY A 112 -0.72 26.29 6.66
C GLY A 112 0.23 25.14 6.30
N ILE A 113 0.64 25.09 5.03
CA ILE A 113 1.29 23.93 4.39
C ILE A 113 2.61 23.47 5.05
N ARG A 114 3.36 24.41 5.64
CA ARG A 114 4.68 24.16 6.28
C ARG A 114 4.56 23.67 7.73
N SER A 115 3.48 24.04 8.44
CA SER A 115 3.41 23.99 9.91
C SER A 115 2.35 23.01 10.42
N VAL A 116 2.52 21.74 10.09
CA VAL A 116 1.61 20.67 10.55
C VAL A 116 1.73 20.46 12.08
N PRO A 117 0.63 20.23 12.83
CA PRO A 117 0.68 19.87 14.24
C PRO A 117 1.62 18.69 14.53
N ARG A 118 2.42 18.77 15.60
CA ARG A 118 3.46 17.76 15.91
C ARG A 118 2.88 16.40 16.28
N ARG A 119 1.76 16.39 17.02
CA ARG A 119 0.96 15.23 17.43
C ARG A 119 -0.51 15.61 17.25
N ILE A 120 -1.34 14.65 16.84
CA ILE A 120 -2.80 14.81 16.72
C ILE A 120 -3.45 13.60 17.39
N ARG A 121 -4.52 13.81 18.18
CA ARG A 121 -5.40 12.73 18.64
C ARG A 121 -6.52 12.54 17.62
N VAL A 122 -6.73 11.30 17.22
CA VAL A 122 -7.59 10.92 16.09
C VAL A 122 -8.45 9.76 16.53
N ARG A 123 -9.78 9.88 16.37
CA ARG A 123 -10.70 8.75 16.52
C ARG A 123 -10.80 8.08 15.15
N ILE A 124 -10.60 6.77 15.12
CA ILE A 124 -10.80 5.94 13.93
C ILE A 124 -11.95 5.01 14.25
N ALA A 125 -13.03 5.13 13.50
CA ALA A 125 -14.21 4.27 13.59
C ALA A 125 -14.24 3.35 12.36
N ARG A 126 -14.26 2.04 12.57
CA ARG A 126 -14.50 1.06 11.50
C ARG A 126 -16.00 0.78 11.43
N LYS A 127 -16.68 1.27 10.38
CA LYS A 127 -18.11 1.07 10.13
C LYS A 127 -18.33 0.13 8.94
N ARG A 128 -19.48 -0.55 8.91
CA ARG A 128 -19.94 -1.30 7.72
C ARG A 128 -20.39 -0.31 6.65
N ASN A 129 -20.19 -0.66 5.39
CA ASN A 129 -20.67 0.11 4.26
C ASN A 129 -22.09 -0.32 3.88
N GLU A 130 -22.90 0.63 3.43
CA GLU A 130 -24.30 0.40 3.00
C GLU A 130 -24.43 0.41 1.46
N ASP A 131 -23.42 0.90 0.73
CA ASP A 131 -23.43 0.94 -0.74
C ASP A 131 -23.16 -0.45 -1.34
N GLU A 132 -24.07 -0.95 -2.18
CA GLU A 132 -24.02 -2.28 -2.82
C GLU A 132 -22.86 -2.45 -3.82
N ASP A 133 -22.37 -1.35 -4.41
CA ASP A 133 -21.24 -1.31 -5.37
C ASP A 133 -19.85 -1.36 -4.70
N ALA A 134 -19.76 -1.46 -3.36
CA ALA A 134 -18.51 -1.33 -2.64
C ALA A 134 -17.64 -2.60 -2.70
N LYS A 135 -16.34 -2.41 -2.99
CA LYS A 135 -15.34 -3.50 -3.06
C LYS A 135 -14.94 -4.07 -1.69
N GLU A 136 -15.27 -3.38 -0.61
CA GLU A 136 -15.00 -3.78 0.77
C GLU A 136 -16.22 -3.48 1.65
N GLU A 137 -16.61 -4.46 2.48
CA GLU A 137 -17.74 -4.34 3.41
C GLU A 137 -17.50 -3.35 4.56
N LEU A 138 -16.24 -2.99 4.82
CA LEU A 138 -15.81 -2.21 5.99
C LEU A 138 -14.96 -1.01 5.57
N TYR A 139 -15.37 0.20 5.95
CA TYR A 139 -14.57 1.41 5.77
C TYR A 139 -14.11 1.98 7.11
N SER A 140 -12.94 2.62 7.12
CA SER A 140 -12.44 3.37 8.28
C SER A 140 -12.75 4.86 8.12
N LEU A 141 -13.62 5.42 8.97
CA LEU A 141 -13.82 6.86 9.11
C LEU A 141 -12.82 7.43 10.12
N VAL A 142 -12.16 8.52 9.74
CA VAL A 142 -11.08 9.13 10.53
C VAL A 142 -11.44 10.58 10.91
N THR A 143 -11.74 10.81 12.18
CA THR A 143 -12.16 12.11 12.74
C THR A 143 -11.13 12.67 13.72
N VAL A 144 -11.21 13.98 14.02
CA VAL A 144 -10.42 14.58 15.12
C VAL A 144 -11.02 14.11 16.44
N ALA A 145 -10.18 13.58 17.33
CA ALA A 145 -10.58 13.43 18.72
C ALA A 145 -10.25 14.72 19.47
N GLU A 146 -11.18 15.19 20.31
CA GLU A 146 -10.94 16.38 21.12
C GLU A 146 -9.77 16.14 22.08
N ILE A 147 -8.90 17.14 22.19
CA ILE A 147 -7.73 17.08 23.07
C ILE A 147 -8.20 17.70 24.39
N PRO A 148 -8.39 16.92 25.47
CA PRO A 148 -8.75 17.49 26.76
C PRO A 148 -7.66 18.46 27.24
N PRO A 149 -8.03 19.53 27.98
CA PRO A 149 -7.12 20.63 28.32
C PRO A 149 -5.92 20.20 29.17
N GLU A 150 -6.01 19.05 29.85
CA GLU A 150 -4.95 18.43 30.67
C GLU A 150 -3.72 17.97 29.86
N GLY A 151 -3.83 17.89 28.52
CA GLY A 151 -2.69 17.76 27.61
C GLY A 151 -2.32 16.33 27.19
N ILE A 152 -1.38 16.24 26.25
CA ILE A 152 -1.12 15.03 25.42
C ILE A 152 -0.08 14.07 26.06
N LYS A 153 0.04 14.07 27.39
CA LYS A 153 0.98 13.22 28.15
C LYS A 153 0.23 12.00 28.68
N GLY A 154 0.83 10.81 28.63
CA GLY A 154 0.21 9.56 29.13
C GLY A 154 -0.95 8.99 28.31
N MET A 155 -1.59 9.76 27.43
CA MET A 155 -2.72 9.29 26.60
C MET A 155 -2.26 8.31 25.50
N GLY A 156 -2.31 7.01 25.85
CA GLY A 156 -2.14 5.88 24.95
C GLY A 156 -3.34 5.68 24.01
N THR A 157 -3.49 4.45 23.52
CA THR A 157 -4.64 4.05 22.71
C THR A 157 -5.83 3.73 23.60
N LYS A 158 -6.96 4.40 23.41
CA LYS A 158 -8.22 4.07 24.08
C LYS A 158 -9.15 3.39 23.08
N ILE A 159 -9.75 2.27 23.46
CA ILE A 159 -10.95 1.77 22.78
C ILE A 159 -12.10 2.64 23.29
N ILE A 160 -13.03 2.97 22.40
CA ILE A 160 -14.24 3.69 22.76
C ILE A 160 -15.40 2.78 22.36
N GLU A 161 -16.28 2.57 23.33
CA GLU A 161 -17.65 2.17 23.07
C GLU A 161 -18.37 3.48 22.74
N ASP A 162 -18.67 3.69 21.45
CA ASP A 162 -19.61 4.73 21.06
C ASP A 162 -20.99 4.13 21.36
N ASP A 163 -21.48 4.30 22.58
CA ASP A 163 -22.87 4.04 22.94
C ASP A 163 -23.74 4.99 22.09
N ASP A 164 -24.42 4.45 21.09
CA ASP A 164 -25.22 5.24 20.13
C ASP A 164 -26.42 5.91 20.84
N GLU A 165 -26.53 7.24 20.71
CA GLU A 165 -27.65 8.10 21.13
C GLU A 165 -28.25 8.82 19.91
#